data_AF-A0A0A8K643-F1
#
_entry.id   AF-A0A0A8K643-F1
#
_cell.length_a   1.000
_cell.length_b   1.000
_cell.length_c   1.000
_cell.angle_alpha   90.00
_cell.angle_beta   90.00
_cell.angle_gamma   90.00
#
_symmetry.space_group_name_H-M   'P 1'
#
loop_
_entity.id
_entity.type
_entity.pdbx_description
1 polymer ?
#
loop_
_entity_poly.entity_id
_entity_poly.type
_entity_poly.pdbx_seq_one_letter_code
_entity_poly.pdbx_strand_id
1 'polypeptide(L)'
;MSKPSEAQSEAMRGLIDWCQESRDTMKRLLQQMKDGQIKFGEVRDGRRVDTTPEDIADLERKIATLDESLPKWRTQLDGRKAR
;
A
#
# COMPACT_ATOMS: atom_id res chain seq x y z
N MET A 1 13.52 -24.93 8.49
CA MET A 1 13.67 -23.48 8.19
C MET A 1 14.27 -22.81 9.42
N SER A 2 15.46 -22.22 9.30
CA SER A 2 16.12 -21.50 10.40
C SER A 2 15.33 -20.25 10.78
N LYS A 3 15.27 -19.92 12.08
CA LYS A 3 14.65 -18.67 12.55
C LYS A 3 15.43 -17.48 11.95
N PRO A 4 14.74 -16.42 11.47
CA PRO A 4 15.42 -15.21 11.02
C PRO A 4 16.18 -14.56 12.18
N SER A 5 17.29 -13.89 11.88
CA SER A 5 18.01 -13.10 12.87
C SER A 5 17.17 -11.93 13.38
N GLU A 6 17.57 -11.34 14.50
CA GLU A 6 16.90 -10.16 15.05
C GLU A 6 16.90 -8.99 14.06
N ALA A 7 18.04 -8.74 13.41
CA ALA A 7 18.17 -7.74 12.35
C ALA A 7 17.24 -8.00 11.16
N GLN A 8 17.05 -9.28 10.77
CA GLN A 8 16.08 -9.63 9.72
C GLN A 8 14.64 -9.36 10.17
N SER A 9 14.32 -9.64 11.42
CA SER A 9 12.97 -9.40 11.97
C SER A 9 12.66 -7.90 12.11
N GLU A 10 13.67 -7.09 12.41
CA GLU A 10 13.54 -5.62 12.44
C GLU A 10 13.38 -5.03 11.04
N ALA A 11 14.19 -5.48 10.07
CA ALA A 11 14.02 -5.09 8.67
C ALA A 11 12.63 -5.46 8.14
N MET A 12 12.11 -6.64 8.48
CA MET A 12 10.75 -7.05 8.12
C MET A 12 9.67 -6.17 8.76
N ARG A 13 9.85 -5.72 10.02
CA ARG A 13 8.94 -4.75 10.66
C ARG A 13 8.93 -3.44 9.89
N GLY A 14 10.11 -2.89 9.58
CA GLY A 14 10.23 -1.65 8.83
C GLY A 14 9.55 -1.70 7.46
N LEU A 15 9.67 -2.82 6.75
CA LEU A 15 8.97 -3.02 5.47
C LEU A 15 7.45 -3.10 5.64
N ILE A 16 6.96 -3.78 6.68
CA ILE A 16 5.51 -3.86 6.97
C ILE A 16 4.96 -2.47 7.32
N ASP A 17 5.67 -1.71 8.15
CA ASP A 17 5.25 -0.36 8.54
C ASP A 17 5.26 0.59 7.32
N TRP A 18 6.29 0.54 6.46
CA TRP A 18 6.31 1.30 5.20
C TRP A 18 5.15 0.92 4.25
N CYS A 19 4.84 -0.38 4.13
CA CYS A 19 3.70 -0.83 3.34
C CYS A 19 2.36 -0.33 3.91
N GLN A 20 2.24 -0.26 5.24
CA GLN A 20 1.06 0.27 5.91
C GLN A 20 0.90 1.77 5.66
N GLU A 21 1.97 2.56 5.81
CA GLU A 21 1.98 3.99 5.50
C GLU A 21 1.65 4.26 4.03
N SER A 22 2.19 3.44 3.12
CA SER A 22 1.90 3.53 1.69
C SER A 22 0.43 3.22 1.40
N ARG A 23 -0.15 2.21 2.04
CA ARG A 23 -1.58 1.86 1.95
C ARG A 23 -2.46 3.00 2.44
N ASP A 24 -2.13 3.63 3.56
CA ASP A 24 -2.90 4.74 4.11
C ASP A 24 -2.80 5.99 3.22
N THR A 25 -1.64 6.24 2.64
CA THR A 25 -1.44 7.30 1.65
C THR A 25 -2.27 7.05 0.40
N MET A 26 -2.27 5.82 -0.14
CA MET A 26 -3.08 5.45 -1.29
C MET A 26 -4.58 5.58 -1.00
N LYS A 27 -5.06 5.19 0.20
CA LYS A 27 -6.45 5.41 0.61
C LYS A 27 -6.83 6.89 0.60
N ARG A 28 -5.94 7.75 1.11
CA ARG A 28 -6.14 9.21 1.11
C ARG A 28 -6.20 9.77 -0.31
N LEU A 29 -5.27 9.37 -1.18
CA LEU A 29 -5.24 9.82 -2.58
C LEU A 29 -6.50 9.37 -3.34
N LEU A 30 -6.89 8.11 -3.17
CA LEU A 30 -8.12 7.57 -3.76
C LEU A 30 -9.35 8.36 -3.31
N GLN A 31 -9.43 8.71 -2.03
CA GLN A 31 -10.54 9.51 -1.51
C GLN A 31 -10.55 10.92 -2.13
N GLN A 32 -9.39 11.59 -2.21
CA GLN A 32 -9.26 12.90 -2.85
C GLN A 32 -9.62 12.87 -4.34
N MET A 33 -9.35 11.76 -5.04
CA MET A 33 -9.76 11.54 -6.42
C MET A 33 -11.28 11.36 -6.54
N LYS A 34 -11.89 10.55 -5.66
CA LYS A 34 -13.35 10.36 -5.60
C LYS A 34 -14.11 11.64 -5.27
N ASP A 35 -13.53 12.46 -4.40
CA ASP A 35 -14.09 13.76 -4.02
C ASP A 35 -13.83 14.86 -5.08
N GLY A 36 -13.14 14.52 -6.18
CA GLY A 36 -12.82 15.44 -7.27
C GLY A 36 -11.80 16.52 -6.91
N GLN A 37 -11.14 16.40 -5.75
CA GLN A 37 -10.09 17.33 -5.27
C GLN A 37 -8.78 17.14 -6.04
N ILE A 38 -8.50 15.91 -6.46
CA ILE A 38 -7.37 15.57 -7.32
C ILE A 38 -7.90 15.06 -8.65
N LYS A 39 -7.50 15.73 -9.72
CA LYS A 39 -7.60 15.22 -11.09
C LYS A 39 -6.18 15.05 -11.57
N PHE A 40 -5.64 13.83 -11.52
CA PHE A 40 -4.44 13.53 -12.31
C PHE A 40 -4.77 13.86 -13.76
N GLY A 41 -3.93 14.70 -14.34
CA GLY A 41 -4.22 15.51 -15.52
C GLY A 41 -2.92 16.10 -16.03
N GLU A 42 -1.84 15.31 -15.96
CA GLU A 42 -0.62 15.68 -16.67
C GLU A 42 -0.95 15.76 -18.16
N VAL A 43 -0.52 16.85 -18.78
CA VAL A 43 -0.43 16.90 -20.23
C VAL A 43 0.83 16.14 -20.61
N ARG A 44 0.67 14.90 -21.07
CA ARG A 44 1.75 14.17 -21.75
C ARG A 44 1.53 14.30 -23.24
N ASP A 45 2.51 14.87 -23.94
CA ASP A 45 2.49 15.03 -25.41
C ASP A 45 1.24 15.73 -25.95
N GLY A 46 0.74 16.75 -25.23
CA GLY A 46 -0.45 17.51 -25.64
C GLY A 46 -1.80 16.83 -25.38
N ARG A 47 -1.83 15.65 -24.75
CA ARG A 47 -3.07 14.99 -24.29
C ARG A 47 -3.23 15.12 -22.79
N ARG A 48 -4.39 15.64 -22.36
CA ARG A 48 -4.84 15.59 -20.97
C ARG A 48 -5.24 14.16 -20.66
N VAL A 49 -4.50 13.49 -19.80
CA VAL A 49 -4.89 12.18 -19.27
C VAL A 49 -5.58 12.45 -17.94
N ASP A 50 -6.90 12.53 -17.95
CA ASP A 50 -7.67 12.64 -16.72
C ASP A 50 -7.50 11.38 -15.87
N THR A 51 -7.80 11.48 -14.58
CA THR A 51 -7.94 10.33 -13.69
C THR A 51 -8.98 9.40 -14.29
N THR A 52 -8.51 8.29 -14.85
CA THR A 52 -9.41 7.37 -15.51
C THR A 52 -10.10 6.50 -14.45
N PRO A 53 -11.34 6.05 -14.68
CA PRO A 53 -11.95 5.02 -13.84
C PRO A 53 -11.05 3.80 -13.63
N GLU A 54 -10.18 3.49 -14.59
CA GLU A 54 -9.17 2.45 -14.54
C GLU A 54 -8.08 2.71 -13.48
N ASP A 55 -7.60 3.94 -13.33
CA ASP A 55 -6.62 4.31 -12.30
C ASP A 55 -7.21 4.17 -10.88
N ILE A 56 -8.47 4.59 -10.72
CA ILE A 56 -9.23 4.42 -9.47
C ILE A 56 -9.35 2.93 -9.15
N ALA A 57 -9.77 2.12 -10.12
CA ALA A 57 -9.90 0.67 -9.95
C ALA A 57 -8.55 0.00 -9.64
N ASP A 58 -7.45 0.47 -10.23
CA ASP A 58 -6.11 -0.05 -9.94
C ASP A 58 -5.66 0.27 -8.50
N LEU A 59 -5.88 1.50 -8.03
CA LEU A 59 -5.62 1.89 -6.65
C LEU A 59 -6.46 1.08 -5.66
N GLU A 60 -7.75 0.88 -5.95
CA GLU A 60 -8.64 0.05 -5.12
C GLU A 60 -8.11 -1.38 -4.99
N ARG A 61 -7.68 -2.00 -6.10
CA ARG A 61 -7.11 -3.36 -6.07
C ARG A 61 -5.81 -3.44 -5.27
N LYS A 62 -4.91 -2.46 -5.42
CA LYS A 62 -3.65 -2.39 -4.67
C LYS A 62 -3.90 -2.23 -3.17
N ILE A 63 -4.84 -1.37 -2.79
CA ILE A 63 -5.27 -1.18 -1.40
C ILE A 63 -5.84 -2.49 -0.83
N ALA A 64 -6.75 -3.14 -1.56
CA ALA A 64 -7.35 -4.41 -1.13
C ALA A 64 -6.28 -5.50 -0.90
N THR A 65 -5.30 -5.60 -1.79
CA THR A 65 -4.18 -6.53 -1.66
C THR A 65 -3.38 -6.29 -0.37
N LEU A 66 -3.12 -5.02 -0.04
CA LEU A 66 -2.42 -4.65 1.20
C LEU A 66 -3.30 -4.88 2.44
N ASP A 67 -4.59 -4.60 2.37
CA ASP A 67 -5.56 -4.86 3.46
C ASP A 67 -5.62 -6.34 3.82
N GLU A 68 -5.52 -7.24 2.84
CA GLU A 68 -5.49 -8.68 3.09
C GLU A 68 -4.14 -9.19 3.59
N SER A 69 -3.04 -8.57 3.14
CA SER A 69 -1.68 -9.09 3.35
C SER A 69 -1.04 -8.58 4.63
N LEU A 70 -1.21 -7.30 4.97
CA LEU A 70 -0.59 -6.67 6.13
C LEU A 70 -0.92 -7.38 7.46
N PRO A 71 -2.19 -7.76 7.75
CA PRO A 71 -2.50 -8.49 8.99
C PRO A 71 -1.81 -9.86 9.06
N LYS A 72 -1.70 -10.55 7.92
CA LYS A 72 -1.04 -11.86 7.83
C LYS A 72 0.46 -11.71 8.09
N TRP A 73 1.11 -10.72 7.49
CA TRP A 73 2.54 -10.46 7.68
C TRP A 73 2.85 -10.05 9.12
N ARG A 74 2.02 -9.20 9.73
CA ARG A 74 2.19 -8.77 11.13
C ARG A 74 2.03 -9.96 12.09
N THR A 75 0.99 -10.77 11.90
CA THR A 75 0.76 -12.00 12.68
C THR A 75 1.91 -13.00 12.54
N GLN A 76 2.44 -13.20 11.32
CA GLN A 76 3.57 -14.10 11.10
C GLN A 76 4.85 -13.61 11.78
N LEU A 77 5.05 -12.30 11.89
CA LEU A 77 6.21 -11.71 12.54
C LEU A 77 6.09 -11.73 14.07
N ASP A 78 4.90 -11.45 14.60
CA ASP A 78 4.62 -11.40 16.05
C ASP A 78 4.48 -12.81 16.65
N GLY A 79 3.79 -13.72 15.96
CA GLY A 79 3.65 -15.12 16.36
C GLY A 79 4.98 -15.89 16.42
N ARG A 80 6.03 -15.38 15.76
CA ARG A 80 7.40 -15.91 15.85
C ARG A 80 8.14 -15.47 17.12
N LYS A 81 7.71 -14.40 17.80
CA LYS A 81 8.31 -13.96 19.08
C LYS A 81 7.83 -14.76 20.29
N ALA A 82 6.67 -15.42 20.20
CA ALA A 82 6.05 -16.13 21.33
C ALA A 82 6.53 -17.60 21.52
N ARG A 83 7.60 -18.04 20.83
CA ARG A 83 8.18 -19.39 20.94
C ARG A 83 9.70 -19.40 21.04
#